data_AF-A0A8J4S4M9-F1
#
_entry.id   AF-A0A8J4S4M9-F1
#
_cell.length_a   1.000
_cell.length_b   1.000
_cell.length_c   1.000
_cell.angle_alpha   90.00
_cell.angle_beta   90.00
_cell.angle_gamma   90.00
#
_symmetry.space_group_name_H-M   'P 1'
#
loop_
_entity.id
_entity.type
_entity.pdbx_description
1 polymer ?
#
loop_
_entity_poly.entity_id
_entity_poly.type
_entity_poly.pdbx_seq_one_letter_code
_entity_poly.pdbx_strand_id
1 'polypeptide(L)'
;MGGKAKFKKHTAADLERRQKQVNKGGGKAGAATRGAAKLNFTCDICMSASPDIKSYEQHYTSKHPKASFNKDAMIATAEALRAATHDESINRSHHKGNKMLSATTRLASRALHTSARLSAAAEQASATATKVTLNLTTPYQAFYKGAEVELVQIPGVIGEYGVTAGHVPVIAQLKPGVIKVHVEREKDVQSFFTAGGFAFTHANSVTDIACAELVKVEDIDPAAAQAGLAKYQAEMAAAPADSAAKFDAQVGVETHQAMIAAIAGSTQ
;
A
#
# COMPACT_ATOMS: atom_id res chain seq x y z
N MET A 1 -30.15 39.48 -47.37
CA MET A 1 -28.98 39.11 -48.19
C MET A 1 -28.49 37.73 -47.77
N GLY A 2 -28.73 36.72 -48.61
CA GLY A 2 -28.27 35.35 -48.36
C GLY A 2 -26.83 35.16 -48.86
N GLY A 3 -25.87 35.14 -47.94
CA GLY A 3 -24.51 34.70 -48.20
C GLY A 3 -24.36 33.24 -47.78
N LYS A 4 -24.55 32.28 -48.70
CA LYS A 4 -24.26 30.87 -48.43
C LYS A 4 -22.78 30.73 -48.09
N ALA A 5 -22.44 30.26 -46.88
CA ALA A 5 -21.08 29.97 -46.48
C ALA A 5 -20.47 28.99 -47.49
N LYS A 6 -19.42 29.43 -48.22
CA LYS A 6 -18.70 28.56 -49.15
C LYS A 6 -18.01 27.48 -48.33
N PHE A 7 -18.39 26.22 -48.54
CA PHE A 7 -17.70 25.07 -47.94
C PHE A 7 -16.22 25.12 -48.32
N LYS A 8 -15.35 25.27 -47.32
CA LYS A 8 -13.90 25.17 -47.51
C LYS A 8 -13.58 23.71 -47.86
N LYS A 9 -13.43 23.42 -49.15
CA LYS A 9 -13.04 22.09 -49.63
C LYS A 9 -11.62 21.82 -49.11
N HIS A 10 -11.50 20.90 -48.18
CA HIS A 10 -10.20 20.37 -47.78
C HIS A 10 -9.61 19.62 -48.98
N THR A 11 -8.34 19.88 -49.31
CA THR A 11 -7.64 19.13 -50.36
C THR A 11 -7.47 17.68 -49.92
N ALA A 12 -7.40 16.76 -50.89
CA ALA A 12 -7.28 15.33 -50.61
C ALA A 12 -6.10 15.01 -49.67
N ALA A 13 -4.98 15.72 -49.84
CA ALA A 13 -3.81 15.59 -48.98
C ALA A 13 -4.08 15.99 -47.51
N ASP A 14 -4.92 17.00 -47.27
CA ASP A 14 -5.28 17.47 -45.93
C ASP A 14 -6.24 16.48 -45.23
N LEU A 15 -7.15 15.86 -45.99
CA LEU A 15 -8.03 14.80 -45.51
C LEU A 15 -7.23 13.53 -45.17
N GLU A 16 -6.29 13.12 -46.03
CA GLU A 16 -5.43 11.95 -45.75
C GLU A 16 -4.54 12.15 -44.53
N ARG A 17 -4.02 13.37 -44.31
CA ARG A 17 -3.20 13.69 -43.14
C ARG A 17 -4.00 13.64 -41.84
N ARG A 18 -5.24 14.15 -41.85
CA ARG A 18 -6.17 14.03 -40.72
C ARG A 18 -6.60 12.59 -40.47
N GLN A 19 -6.83 11.81 -41.53
CA GLN A 19 -7.22 10.40 -41.43
C GLN A 19 -6.08 9.50 -40.90
N LYS A 20 -4.82 9.92 -41.04
CA LYS A 20 -3.65 9.29 -40.40
C LYS A 20 -3.47 9.69 -38.93
N GLN A 21 -3.97 10.85 -38.49
CA GLN A 21 -3.86 11.34 -37.10
C GLN A 21 -4.98 10.86 -36.15
N VAL A 22 -6.07 10.29 -36.67
CA VAL A 22 -7.11 9.72 -35.79
C VAL A 22 -6.62 8.40 -35.21
N ASN A 23 -6.55 8.31 -33.89
CA ASN A 23 -6.23 7.07 -33.18
C ASN A 23 -7.17 5.94 -33.64
N LYS A 24 -6.65 4.98 -34.41
CA LYS A 24 -7.35 3.83 -34.98
C LYS A 24 -7.72 2.77 -33.92
N GLY A 25 -8.14 3.19 -32.73
CA GLY A 25 -8.50 2.28 -31.63
C GLY A 25 -9.86 1.60 -31.78
N GLY A 26 -10.76 2.13 -32.62
CA GLY A 26 -12.18 1.72 -32.61
C GLY A 26 -12.57 0.50 -33.48
N GLY A 27 -11.79 0.14 -34.50
CA GLY A 27 -12.20 -0.84 -35.53
C GLY A 27 -11.82 -2.30 -35.22
N LYS A 28 -12.06 -3.23 -36.18
CA LYS A 28 -11.60 -4.64 -36.10
C LYS A 28 -10.10 -4.76 -35.81
N ALA A 29 -9.30 -3.81 -36.30
CA ALA A 29 -7.86 -3.73 -36.03
C ALA A 29 -7.49 -3.37 -34.56
N GLY A 30 -8.45 -2.86 -33.77
CA GLY A 30 -8.34 -2.60 -32.33
C GLY A 30 -9.07 -3.66 -31.48
N ALA A 31 -9.61 -4.72 -32.08
CA ALA A 31 -10.24 -5.81 -31.32
C ALA A 31 -9.22 -6.53 -30.41
N ALA A 32 -8.00 -6.76 -30.92
CA ALA A 32 -6.89 -7.33 -30.15
C ALA A 32 -6.42 -6.42 -29.00
N THR A 33 -6.61 -5.09 -29.10
CA THR A 33 -6.28 -4.14 -28.03
C THR A 33 -7.44 -3.90 -27.06
N ARG A 34 -8.67 -4.35 -27.36
CA ARG A 34 -9.82 -4.25 -26.44
C ARG A 34 -9.84 -5.36 -25.39
N GLY A 35 -9.41 -6.58 -25.74
CA GLY A 35 -9.27 -7.70 -24.78
C GLY A 35 -8.00 -7.62 -23.94
N ALA A 36 -7.36 -6.44 -23.89
CA ALA A 36 -5.93 -6.38 -23.70
C ALA A 36 -5.42 -6.34 -22.26
N ALA A 37 -6.21 -6.23 -21.19
CA ALA A 37 -5.76 -5.68 -19.91
C ALA A 37 -5.08 -4.29 -20.09
N LYS A 38 -5.44 -3.30 -19.26
CA LYS A 38 -4.78 -1.98 -19.29
C LYS A 38 -3.36 -2.12 -18.73
N LEU A 39 -2.45 -2.67 -19.53
CA LEU A 39 -1.03 -2.75 -19.21
C LEU A 39 -0.41 -1.42 -19.63
N ASN A 40 0.07 -0.65 -18.66
CA ASN A 40 0.83 0.56 -18.92
C ASN A 40 2.26 0.16 -19.34
N PHE A 41 2.53 0.16 -20.65
CA PHE A 41 3.87 -0.13 -21.17
C PHE A 41 4.78 1.08 -20.95
N THR A 42 5.83 0.93 -20.15
CA THR A 42 6.79 1.99 -19.83
C THR A 42 7.99 1.94 -20.77
N CYS A 43 8.44 3.09 -21.26
CA CYS A 43 9.62 3.17 -22.13
C CYS A 43 10.92 3.14 -21.31
N ASP A 44 11.83 2.24 -21.64
CA ASP A 44 13.09 2.09 -20.91
C ASP A 44 14.06 3.26 -21.10
N ILE A 45 13.86 4.08 -22.14
CA ILE A 45 14.76 5.21 -22.45
C ILE A 45 14.29 6.51 -21.77
N CYS A 46 12.98 6.77 -21.77
CA CYS A 46 12.45 8.06 -21.29
C CYS A 46 11.31 7.92 -20.27
N MET A 47 11.01 6.71 -19.82
CA MET A 47 10.04 6.38 -18.78
C MET A 47 8.58 6.80 -19.08
N SER A 48 8.25 7.19 -20.32
CA SER A 48 6.87 7.51 -20.67
C SER A 48 6.03 6.25 -20.76
N ALA A 49 4.89 6.23 -20.06
CA ALA A 49 3.93 5.14 -20.12
C ALA A 49 2.98 5.28 -21.32
N SER A 50 2.70 4.19 -22.01
CA SER A 50 1.72 4.09 -23.10
C SER A 50 0.69 2.99 -22.81
N PRO A 51 -0.60 3.25 -23.05
CA PRO A 51 -1.66 2.28 -22.75
C PRO A 51 -1.75 1.12 -23.75
N ASP A 52 -1.15 1.27 -24.94
CA ASP A 52 -1.21 0.29 -26.02
C ASP A 52 0.15 0.12 -26.69
N ILE A 53 0.45 -1.10 -27.15
CA ILE A 53 1.70 -1.46 -27.88
C ILE A 53 1.88 -0.57 -29.12
N LYS A 54 0.80 -0.21 -29.82
CA LYS A 54 0.86 0.66 -31.01
C LYS A 54 1.25 2.09 -30.65
N SER A 55 0.75 2.62 -29.53
CA SER A 55 1.14 3.93 -29.03
C SER A 55 2.60 3.93 -28.57
N TYR A 56 3.04 2.82 -27.99
CA TYR A 56 4.44 2.60 -27.62
C TYR A 56 5.39 2.56 -28.83
N GLU A 57 4.99 1.90 -29.92
CA GLU A 57 5.74 1.88 -31.19
C GLU A 57 5.83 3.29 -31.84
N GLN A 58 4.75 4.06 -31.80
CA GLN A 58 4.75 5.46 -32.26
C GLN A 58 5.64 6.35 -31.40
N HIS A 59 5.68 6.10 -30.09
CA HIS A 59 6.57 6.77 -29.17
C HIS A 59 8.05 6.49 -29.54
N TYR A 60 8.42 5.23 -29.75
CA TYR A 60 9.79 4.84 -30.09
C TYR A 60 10.25 5.41 -31.44
N THR A 61 9.41 5.31 -32.47
CA THR A 61 9.73 5.85 -33.81
C THR A 61 9.86 7.38 -33.85
N SER A 62 9.15 8.10 -32.96
CA SER A 62 9.17 9.57 -32.91
C SER A 62 10.21 10.14 -31.96
N LYS A 63 10.47 9.48 -30.82
CA LYS A 63 11.36 9.99 -29.75
C LYS A 63 12.72 9.29 -29.73
N HIS A 64 12.81 8.07 -30.24
CA HIS A 64 14.02 7.23 -30.24
C HIS A 64 14.27 6.55 -31.59
N PRO A 65 14.43 7.31 -32.70
CA PRO A 65 14.50 6.76 -34.06
C PRO A 65 15.74 5.87 -34.33
N LYS A 66 16.72 5.86 -33.43
CA LYS A 66 17.96 5.06 -33.54
C LYS A 66 17.96 3.79 -32.67
N ALA A 67 16.95 3.60 -31.83
CA ALA A 67 16.88 2.45 -30.94
C ALA A 67 16.03 1.34 -31.59
N SER A 68 16.49 0.10 -31.52
CA SER A 68 15.76 -1.05 -32.06
C SER A 68 14.55 -1.37 -31.17
N PHE A 69 13.36 -1.33 -31.76
CA PHE A 69 12.12 -1.76 -31.10
C PHE A 69 11.80 -3.19 -31.52
N ASN A 70 11.78 -4.13 -30.57
CA ASN A 70 11.35 -5.51 -30.82
C ASN A 70 9.86 -5.66 -30.47
N LYS A 71 9.02 -5.51 -31.49
CA LYS A 71 7.56 -5.58 -31.38
C LYS A 71 7.06 -6.95 -30.94
N ASP A 72 7.68 -8.01 -31.43
CA ASP A 72 7.21 -9.38 -31.23
C ASP A 72 7.44 -9.84 -29.79
N ALA A 73 8.55 -9.42 -29.18
CA ALA A 73 8.83 -9.67 -27.76
C ALA A 73 7.79 -9.00 -26.84
N MET A 74 7.36 -7.78 -27.16
CA MET A 74 6.34 -7.06 -26.39
C MET A 74 4.96 -7.70 -26.54
N ILE A 75 4.61 -8.20 -27.73
CA ILE A 75 3.36 -8.92 -27.96
C ILE A 75 3.35 -10.23 -27.19
N ALA A 76 4.43 -11.02 -27.26
CA ALA A 76 4.58 -12.26 -26.50
C ALA A 76 4.46 -12.03 -24.98
N THR A 77 5.05 -10.95 -24.48
CA THR A 77 4.97 -10.58 -23.05
C THR A 77 3.54 -10.19 -22.66
N ALA A 78 2.84 -9.42 -23.49
CA ALA A 78 1.45 -9.04 -23.26
C ALA A 78 0.49 -10.24 -23.35
N GLU A 79 0.73 -11.19 -24.26
CA GLU A 79 -0.04 -12.42 -24.38
C GLU A 79 0.21 -13.37 -23.20
N ALA A 80 1.46 -13.47 -22.71
CA ALA A 80 1.79 -14.22 -21.51
C ALA A 80 1.11 -13.63 -20.25
N LEU A 81 1.10 -12.31 -20.10
CA LEU A 81 0.37 -11.61 -19.03
C LEU A 81 -1.15 -11.83 -19.13
N ARG A 82 -1.71 -11.87 -20.34
CA ARG A 82 -3.14 -12.19 -20.56
C ARG A 82 -3.49 -13.62 -20.21
N ALA A 83 -2.64 -14.57 -20.60
CA ALA A 83 -2.80 -15.98 -20.25
C ALA A 83 -2.75 -16.19 -18.73
N ALA A 84 -1.98 -15.38 -18.01
CA ALA A 84 -1.95 -15.38 -16.54
C ALA A 84 -3.22 -14.77 -15.90
N THR A 85 -3.87 -13.81 -16.56
CA THR A 85 -5.10 -13.15 -16.04
C THR A 85 -6.41 -13.85 -16.40
N HIS A 86 -6.41 -14.81 -17.33
CA HIS A 86 -7.60 -15.61 -17.66
C HIS A 86 -7.74 -16.80 -16.69
N ASP A 87 -8.31 -16.57 -15.52
CA ASP A 87 -8.91 -17.63 -14.70
C ASP A 87 -10.23 -18.07 -15.36
N GLU A 88 -10.26 -19.30 -15.87
CA GLU A 88 -11.44 -19.99 -16.45
C GLU A 88 -12.48 -20.38 -15.37
N SER A 89 -12.75 -19.48 -14.43
CA SER A 89 -13.71 -19.67 -13.34
C SER A 89 -15.03 -18.89 -13.50
N ILE A 90 -15.10 -17.89 -14.39
CA ILE A 90 -16.29 -17.00 -14.48
C ILE A 90 -17.27 -17.34 -15.62
N ASN A 91 -17.02 -18.32 -16.50
CA ASN A 91 -18.03 -18.72 -17.50
C ASN A 91 -18.09 -20.22 -17.79
N ARG A 92 -18.32 -21.02 -16.74
CA ARG A 92 -18.60 -22.47 -16.89
C ARG A 92 -20.12 -22.70 -16.94
N SER A 93 -20.74 -22.34 -18.07
CA SER A 93 -22.07 -22.84 -18.42
C SER A 93 -21.94 -24.13 -19.26
N HIS A 94 -22.56 -25.20 -18.75
CA HIS A 94 -22.95 -26.45 -19.42
C HIS A 94 -22.23 -26.88 -20.72
N HIS A 95 -21.24 -27.79 -20.63
CA HIS A 95 -21.31 -29.08 -21.35
C HIS A 95 -20.24 -30.08 -20.88
N LYS A 96 -20.67 -31.33 -20.65
CA LYS A 96 -19.82 -32.51 -20.42
C LYS A 96 -18.84 -32.72 -21.59
N GLY A 97 -17.58 -32.99 -21.27
CA GLY A 97 -16.57 -33.43 -22.24
C GLY A 97 -15.27 -33.88 -21.58
N ASN A 98 -15.16 -35.19 -21.36
CA ASN A 98 -13.97 -35.86 -20.84
C ASN A 98 -12.80 -35.74 -21.83
N LYS A 99 -11.69 -35.09 -21.44
CA LYS A 99 -10.41 -35.22 -22.15
C LYS A 99 -9.27 -35.34 -21.15
N MET A 100 -8.76 -36.57 -21.05
CA MET A 100 -7.49 -36.90 -20.42
C MET A 100 -6.36 -36.08 -21.06
N LEU A 101 -5.61 -35.34 -20.24
CA LEU A 101 -4.36 -34.68 -20.64
C LEU A 101 -3.23 -35.16 -19.72
N SER A 102 -2.11 -35.48 -20.38
CA SER A 102 -1.04 -36.39 -19.99
C SER A 102 -0.17 -35.90 -18.84
N ALA A 103 0.52 -36.85 -18.19
CA ALA A 103 1.19 -36.72 -16.91
C ALA A 103 2.60 -36.07 -16.95
N THR A 104 3.06 -35.52 -18.08
CA THR A 104 4.49 -35.17 -18.24
C THR A 104 4.84 -33.68 -18.10
N THR A 105 3.87 -32.77 -17.93
CA THR A 105 4.13 -31.31 -17.83
C THR A 105 4.04 -30.75 -16.40
N ARG A 106 3.94 -31.59 -15.36
CA ARG A 106 3.63 -31.14 -13.99
C ARG A 106 4.80 -30.72 -13.11
N LEU A 107 6.06 -30.82 -13.55
CA LEU A 107 7.21 -30.57 -12.66
C LEU A 107 7.88 -29.19 -12.77
N ALA A 108 7.70 -28.43 -13.86
CA ALA A 108 8.37 -27.12 -14.01
C ALA A 108 7.55 -25.90 -13.53
N SER A 109 6.24 -26.05 -13.30
CA SER A 109 5.34 -24.93 -12.95
C SER A 109 5.10 -24.74 -11.44
N ARG A 110 5.74 -25.55 -10.58
CA ARG A 110 5.49 -25.55 -9.12
C ARG A 110 6.33 -24.52 -8.33
N ALA A 111 7.31 -23.86 -8.94
CA ALA A 111 8.23 -22.96 -8.22
C ALA A 111 7.83 -21.47 -8.25
N LEU A 112 7.04 -21.02 -9.24
CA LEU A 112 6.72 -19.59 -9.46
C LEU A 112 5.27 -19.20 -9.14
N HIS A 113 4.40 -20.16 -8.80
CA HIS A 113 3.00 -19.92 -8.44
C HIS A 113 2.74 -19.85 -6.92
N THR A 114 3.77 -20.03 -6.10
CA THR A 114 3.63 -20.01 -4.64
C THR A 114 3.41 -18.60 -4.11
N SER A 115 4.12 -17.58 -4.60
CA SER A 115 4.04 -16.20 -4.09
C SER A 115 2.70 -15.51 -4.40
N ALA A 116 2.15 -15.67 -5.61
CA ALA A 116 0.86 -15.06 -5.97
C ALA A 116 -0.36 -15.76 -5.32
N ARG A 117 -0.26 -17.07 -5.06
CA ARG A 117 -1.30 -17.79 -4.30
C ARG A 117 -1.22 -17.50 -2.80
N LEU A 118 -0.02 -17.27 -2.25
CA LEU A 118 0.11 -16.82 -0.85
C LEU A 118 -0.49 -15.43 -0.64
N SER A 119 -0.29 -14.48 -1.56
CA SER A 119 -0.89 -13.14 -1.42
C SER A 119 -2.41 -13.19 -1.59
N ALA A 120 -2.94 -13.96 -2.54
CA ALA A 120 -4.38 -14.13 -2.71
C ALA A 120 -5.03 -14.91 -1.55
N ALA A 121 -4.34 -15.92 -0.98
CA ALA A 121 -4.83 -16.65 0.19
C ALA A 121 -4.75 -15.81 1.48
N ALA A 122 -3.73 -14.96 1.63
CA ALA A 122 -3.65 -14.00 2.74
C ALA A 122 -4.75 -12.93 2.64
N GLU A 123 -5.04 -12.42 1.43
CA GLU A 123 -6.15 -11.51 1.17
C GLU A 123 -7.51 -12.17 1.50
N GLN A 124 -7.68 -13.45 1.14
CA GLN A 124 -8.90 -14.22 1.41
C GLN A 124 -9.05 -14.64 2.88
N ALA A 125 -7.97 -14.87 3.61
CA ALA A 125 -7.99 -15.13 5.06
C ALA A 125 -8.32 -13.86 5.86
N SER A 126 -7.88 -12.69 5.39
CA SER A 126 -8.18 -11.39 6.02
C SER A 126 -9.66 -11.02 5.91
N ALA A 127 -10.32 -11.36 4.80
CA ALA A 127 -11.73 -11.06 4.56
C ALA A 127 -12.72 -11.84 5.45
N THR A 128 -12.25 -12.84 6.22
CA THR A 128 -13.07 -13.65 7.13
C THR A 128 -12.65 -13.55 8.59
N ALA A 129 -11.53 -12.89 8.90
CA ALA A 129 -11.08 -12.70 10.27
C ALA A 129 -11.96 -11.66 10.98
N THR A 130 -12.48 -12.02 12.16
CA THR A 130 -13.25 -11.09 13.01
C THR A 130 -12.37 -10.36 14.03
N LYS A 131 -11.14 -10.87 14.26
CA LYS A 131 -10.17 -10.35 15.23
C LYS A 131 -8.79 -10.17 14.59
N VAL A 132 -8.02 -9.23 15.11
CA VAL A 132 -6.61 -8.98 14.78
C VAL A 132 -5.74 -9.83 15.67
N THR A 133 -4.68 -10.42 15.11
CA THR A 133 -3.62 -11.03 15.91
C THR A 133 -2.59 -9.97 16.27
N LEU A 134 -2.45 -9.63 17.55
CA LEU A 134 -1.51 -8.63 18.06
C LEU A 134 -0.24 -9.28 18.63
N ASN A 135 0.89 -8.76 18.18
CA ASN A 135 2.20 -8.95 18.82
C ASN A 135 2.69 -7.58 19.31
N LEU A 136 2.82 -7.41 20.62
CA LEU A 136 3.33 -6.18 21.24
C LEU A 136 4.63 -6.50 21.98
N THR A 137 5.73 -5.98 21.47
CA THR A 137 7.07 -6.35 21.93
C THR A 137 7.95 -5.14 22.20
N THR A 138 8.82 -5.31 23.19
CA THR A 138 9.98 -4.47 23.50
C THR A 138 11.24 -5.33 23.37
N PRO A 139 12.45 -4.76 23.29
CA PRO A 139 13.68 -5.54 23.16
C PRO A 139 13.91 -6.55 24.30
N TYR A 140 13.35 -6.29 25.48
CA TYR A 140 13.56 -7.10 26.68
C TYR A 140 12.34 -7.93 27.10
N GLN A 141 11.11 -7.59 26.67
CA GLN A 141 9.91 -8.39 26.96
C GLN A 141 8.82 -8.30 25.90
N ALA A 142 7.98 -9.34 25.81
CA ALA A 142 6.78 -9.35 24.96
C ALA A 142 5.54 -9.25 25.85
N PHE A 143 4.76 -8.18 25.67
CA PHE A 143 3.52 -7.94 26.42
C PHE A 143 2.34 -8.74 25.83
N TYR A 144 2.28 -8.80 24.49
CA TYR A 144 1.34 -9.65 23.77
C TYR A 144 2.08 -10.49 22.75
N LYS A 145 1.71 -11.77 22.67
CA LYS A 145 2.26 -12.72 21.71
C LYS A 145 1.13 -13.56 21.12
N GLY A 146 0.75 -13.23 19.89
CA GLY A 146 -0.33 -13.89 19.17
C GLY A 146 -1.69 -13.71 19.84
N ALA A 147 -1.92 -12.57 20.50
CA ALA A 147 -3.18 -12.33 21.20
C ALA A 147 -4.26 -11.90 20.20
N GLU A 148 -5.45 -12.48 20.30
CA GLU A 148 -6.58 -12.06 19.47
C GLU A 148 -7.28 -10.86 20.11
N VAL A 149 -7.29 -9.74 19.40
CA VAL A 149 -7.85 -8.46 19.84
C VAL A 149 -8.81 -7.92 18.79
N GLU A 150 -9.83 -7.19 19.21
CA GLU A 150 -10.82 -6.65 18.27
C GLU A 150 -10.38 -5.32 17.67
N LEU A 151 -9.75 -4.48 18.50
CA LEU A 151 -9.30 -3.14 18.13
C LEU A 151 -8.00 -2.79 18.83
N VAL A 152 -7.06 -2.23 18.07
CA VAL A 152 -5.83 -1.65 18.61
C VAL A 152 -5.73 -0.19 18.19
N GLN A 153 -5.71 0.73 19.14
CA GLN A 153 -5.51 2.15 18.89
C GLN A 153 -4.02 2.47 19.00
N ILE A 154 -3.45 3.05 17.95
CA ILE A 154 -2.02 3.25 17.79
C ILE A 154 -1.72 4.75 17.60
N PRO A 155 -0.77 5.32 18.37
CA PRO A 155 -0.36 6.71 18.20
C PRO A 155 0.67 6.82 17.08
N GLY A 156 0.23 7.11 15.86
CA GLY A 156 1.11 7.39 14.73
C GLY A 156 1.62 8.84 14.73
N VAL A 157 2.73 9.08 14.02
CA VAL A 157 3.30 10.44 13.83
C VAL A 157 2.32 11.38 13.10
N ILE A 158 1.52 10.85 12.16
CA ILE A 158 0.55 11.64 11.38
C ILE A 158 -0.77 11.83 12.17
N GLY A 159 -0.99 11.04 13.22
CA GLY A 159 -2.22 11.04 14.01
C GLY A 159 -2.49 9.68 14.65
N GLU A 160 -3.56 9.61 15.43
CA GLU A 160 -4.00 8.38 16.09
C GLU A 160 -4.94 7.61 15.17
N TYR A 161 -4.76 6.30 15.06
CA TYR A 161 -5.57 5.44 14.21
C TYR A 161 -5.84 4.09 14.87
N GLY A 162 -6.93 3.44 14.46
CA GLY A 162 -7.35 2.14 14.96
C GLY A 162 -7.14 1.04 13.94
N VAL A 163 -6.61 -0.09 14.37
CA VAL A 163 -6.43 -1.31 13.55
C VAL A 163 -7.45 -2.36 13.98
N THR A 164 -8.25 -2.80 13.02
CA THR A 164 -9.22 -3.89 13.15
C THR A 164 -8.90 -5.02 12.17
N ALA A 165 -9.65 -6.12 12.23
CA ALA A 165 -9.47 -7.22 11.28
C ALA A 165 -9.70 -6.72 9.84
N GLY A 166 -8.87 -7.18 8.90
CA GLY A 166 -8.94 -6.75 7.50
C GLY A 166 -8.37 -5.34 7.22
N HIS A 167 -7.68 -4.70 8.17
CA HIS A 167 -7.07 -3.39 7.93
C HIS A 167 -6.02 -3.46 6.80
N VAL A 168 -5.93 -2.39 6.01
CA VAL A 168 -4.95 -2.26 4.93
C VAL A 168 -3.53 -2.41 5.50
N PRO A 169 -2.60 -3.10 4.82
CA PRO A 169 -1.22 -3.19 5.27
C PRO A 169 -0.58 -1.81 5.39
N VAL A 170 -0.04 -1.50 6.57
CA VAL A 170 0.54 -0.18 6.88
C VAL A 170 1.77 -0.37 7.75
N ILE A 171 2.81 0.40 7.44
CA ILE A 171 3.97 0.60 8.32
C ILE A 171 3.87 2.02 8.85
N ALA A 172 3.82 2.17 10.17
CA ALA A 172 3.72 3.47 10.82
C ALA A 172 4.82 3.64 11.86
N GLN A 173 5.42 4.83 11.88
CA GLN A 173 6.24 5.27 13.00
C GLN A 173 5.31 5.76 14.13
N LEU A 174 5.67 5.41 15.36
CA LEU A 174 4.91 5.77 16.55
C LEU A 174 5.47 7.05 17.19
N LYS A 175 4.56 7.94 17.59
CA LYS A 175 4.87 9.07 18.47
C LYS A 175 4.81 8.62 19.94
N PRO A 176 5.47 9.33 20.87
CA PRO A 176 5.21 9.15 22.29
C PRO A 176 3.72 9.29 22.60
N GLY A 177 3.13 8.29 23.26
CA GLY A 177 1.68 8.26 23.45
C GLY A 177 1.15 6.94 24.00
N VAL A 178 -0.17 6.80 24.01
CA VAL A 178 -0.86 5.63 24.55
C VAL A 178 -1.32 4.71 23.43
N ILE A 179 -0.93 3.44 23.53
CA ILE A 179 -1.50 2.33 22.77
C ILE A 179 -2.64 1.75 23.61
N LYS A 180 -3.86 1.72 23.06
CA LYS A 180 -5.00 1.08 23.71
C LYS A 180 -5.33 -0.23 23.00
N VAL A 181 -5.31 -1.31 23.76
CA VAL A 181 -5.61 -2.66 23.27
C VAL A 181 -6.99 -3.05 23.81
N HIS A 182 -7.93 -3.28 22.90
CA HIS A 182 -9.27 -3.76 23.21
C HIS A 182 -9.35 -5.25 22.88
N VAL A 183 -9.33 -6.10 23.91
CA VAL A 183 -9.47 -7.56 23.72
C VAL A 183 -10.88 -7.91 23.26
N GLU A 184 -11.89 -7.23 23.81
CA GLU A 184 -13.29 -7.26 23.38
C GLU A 184 -13.82 -5.84 23.21
N ARG A 185 -14.82 -5.64 22.33
CA ARG A 185 -15.38 -4.34 21.89
C ARG A 185 -15.55 -3.29 22.99
N GLU A 186 -15.96 -3.70 24.20
CA GLU A 186 -16.25 -2.79 25.32
C GLU A 186 -15.71 -3.30 26.67
N LYS A 187 -14.91 -4.38 26.68
CA LYS A 187 -14.38 -4.99 27.91
C LYS A 187 -12.88 -5.19 27.80
N ASP A 188 -12.19 -5.00 28.93
CA ASP A 188 -10.75 -5.23 29.08
C ASP A 188 -9.86 -4.36 28.17
N VAL A 189 -10.01 -3.03 28.30
CA VAL A 189 -9.14 -2.05 27.64
C VAL A 189 -7.82 -1.93 28.41
N GLN A 190 -6.73 -2.41 27.84
CA GLN A 190 -5.40 -2.24 28.41
C GLN A 190 -4.69 -1.06 27.74
N SER A 191 -4.24 -0.11 28.55
CA SER A 191 -3.56 1.10 28.09
C SER A 191 -2.08 1.02 28.40
N PHE A 192 -1.25 1.16 27.37
CA PHE A 192 0.20 1.13 27.46
C PHE A 192 0.77 2.44 26.93
N PHE A 193 1.61 3.09 27.71
CA PHE A 193 2.41 4.21 27.25
C PHE A 193 3.64 3.69 26.49
N THR A 194 3.91 4.28 25.34
CA THR A 194 5.12 4.04 24.55
C THR A 194 5.90 5.35 24.39
N ALA A 195 7.23 5.26 24.47
CA ALA A 195 8.14 6.36 24.14
C ALA A 195 8.39 6.51 22.63
N GLY A 196 7.82 5.62 21.80
CA GLY A 196 8.01 5.57 20.35
C GLY A 196 8.32 4.17 19.85
N GLY A 197 8.43 4.03 18.53
CA GLY A 197 8.63 2.72 17.89
C GLY A 197 8.03 2.64 16.50
N PHE A 198 7.70 1.41 16.09
CA PHE A 198 7.09 1.10 14.81
C PHE A 198 5.94 0.11 14.96
N ALA A 199 4.89 0.32 14.18
CA ALA A 199 3.79 -0.62 14.02
C ALA A 199 3.71 -1.11 12.57
N PHE A 200 3.61 -2.43 12.41
CA PHE A 200 3.49 -3.12 11.15
C PHE A 200 2.15 -3.85 11.14
N THR A 201 1.22 -3.39 10.31
CA THR A 201 -0.03 -4.11 10.04
C THR A 201 0.13 -4.85 8.73
N HIS A 202 -0.04 -6.16 8.78
CA HIS A 202 0.12 -7.06 7.64
C HIS A 202 -1.21 -7.38 6.97
N ALA A 203 -1.15 -7.87 5.73
CA ALA A 203 -2.35 -8.24 4.96
C ALA A 203 -3.15 -9.39 5.58
N ASN A 204 -2.50 -10.24 6.38
CA ASN A 204 -3.10 -11.41 7.03
C ASN A 204 -3.77 -11.09 8.39
N SER A 205 -4.13 -9.82 8.64
CA SER A 205 -4.71 -9.38 9.93
C SER A 205 -3.82 -9.62 11.15
N VAL A 206 -2.50 -9.63 10.94
CA VAL A 206 -1.49 -9.62 12.02
C VAL A 206 -0.94 -8.20 12.17
N THR A 207 -0.85 -7.73 13.40
CA THR A 207 -0.25 -6.44 13.74
C THR A 207 0.91 -6.64 14.70
N ASP A 208 2.11 -6.30 14.25
CA ASP A 208 3.33 -6.29 15.06
C ASP A 208 3.66 -4.88 15.49
N ILE A 209 3.72 -4.64 16.79
CA ILE A 209 4.12 -3.37 17.38
C ILE A 209 5.44 -3.58 18.13
N ALA A 210 6.46 -2.86 17.69
CA ALA A 210 7.79 -2.87 18.28
C ALA A 210 8.10 -1.48 18.86
N CYS A 211 8.16 -1.39 20.19
CA CYS A 211 8.45 -0.17 20.92
C CYS A 211 9.80 -0.27 21.63
N ALA A 212 10.48 0.87 21.84
CA ALA A 212 11.72 0.89 22.60
C ALA A 212 11.45 0.62 24.10
N GLU A 213 10.49 1.36 24.65
CA GLU A 213 10.03 1.24 26.03
C GLU A 213 8.50 1.20 26.04
N LEU A 214 7.94 0.33 26.89
CA LEU A 214 6.50 0.18 27.05
C LEU A 214 6.18 0.02 28.53
N VAL A 215 5.31 0.89 29.05
CA VAL A 215 4.91 0.91 30.46
C VAL A 215 3.39 0.96 30.52
N LYS A 216 2.77 0.22 31.44
CA LYS A 216 1.33 0.35 31.63
C LYS A 216 1.01 1.70 32.22
N VAL A 217 -0.10 2.31 31.81
CA VAL A 217 -0.45 3.66 32.29
C VAL A 217 -0.67 3.71 33.82
N GLU A 218 -1.11 2.60 34.41
CA GLU A 218 -1.29 2.45 35.87
C GLU A 218 0.03 2.50 36.67
N ASP A 219 1.16 2.14 36.05
CA ASP A 219 2.47 2.08 36.72
C ASP A 219 3.26 3.40 36.59
N ILE A 220 2.68 4.43 35.97
CA ILE A 220 3.35 5.72 35.74
C ILE A 220 3.16 6.63 36.95
N ASP A 221 4.26 7.07 37.56
CA ASP A 221 4.22 8.07 38.64
C ASP A 221 3.96 9.48 38.07
N PRO A 222 2.82 10.12 38.42
CA PRO A 222 2.51 11.46 37.95
C PRO A 222 3.49 12.52 38.44
N ALA A 223 4.06 12.36 39.65
CA ALA A 223 5.00 13.33 40.20
C ALA A 223 6.33 13.30 39.43
N ALA A 224 6.85 12.10 39.15
CA ALA A 224 8.03 11.92 38.32
C ALA A 224 7.84 12.45 36.88
N ALA A 225 6.66 12.23 36.29
CA ALA A 225 6.36 12.73 34.95
C ALA A 225 6.37 14.27 34.89
N GLN A 226 5.80 14.95 35.89
CA GLN A 226 5.79 16.41 36.00
C GLN A 226 7.19 16.98 36.28
N ALA A 227 7.96 16.34 37.17
CA ALA A 227 9.34 16.73 37.45
C ALA A 227 10.23 16.62 36.20
N GLY A 228 10.06 15.54 35.42
CA GLY A 228 10.74 15.35 34.13
C GLY A 228 10.41 16.46 33.14
N LEU A 229 9.13 16.80 32.97
CA LEU A 229 8.70 17.90 32.11
C LEU A 229 9.37 19.22 32.49
N ALA A 230 9.39 19.58 33.78
CA ALA A 230 10.01 20.81 34.24
C ALA A 230 11.52 20.84 33.96
N LYS A 231 12.21 19.71 34.15
CA LYS A 231 13.63 19.56 33.84
C LYS A 231 13.92 19.79 32.36
N TYR A 232 13.24 19.08 31.46
CA TYR A 232 13.51 19.19 30.03
C TYR A 232 13.07 20.54 29.44
N GLN A 233 12.05 21.19 30.02
CA GLN A 233 11.70 22.57 29.66
C GLN A 233 12.79 23.57 30.04
N ALA A 234 13.41 23.41 31.21
CA ALA A 234 14.54 24.24 31.62
C ALA A 234 15.76 24.02 30.72
N GLU A 235 16.06 22.77 30.36
CA GLU A 235 17.15 22.42 29.43
C GLU A 235 16.89 22.97 28.02
N MET A 236 15.65 22.91 27.53
CA MET A 236 15.25 23.47 26.24
C MET A 236 15.37 25.00 26.20
N ALA A 237 15.09 25.68 27.32
CA ALA A 237 15.22 27.13 27.45
C ALA A 237 16.70 27.58 27.59
N ALA A 238 17.53 26.76 28.23
CA ALA A 238 18.96 27.04 28.41
C ALA A 238 19.80 26.73 27.17
N ALA A 239 19.35 25.79 26.32
CA ALA A 239 20.11 25.34 25.16
C ALA A 239 20.15 26.38 24.01
N PRO A 240 21.30 26.57 23.35
CA PRO A 240 21.41 27.40 22.16
C PRO A 240 20.48 26.94 21.04
N ALA A 241 20.00 27.88 20.22
CA ALA A 241 19.27 27.56 18.99
C ALA A 241 20.07 26.61 18.10
N ASP A 242 19.39 25.62 17.51
CA ASP A 242 19.94 24.62 16.59
C ASP A 242 21.06 23.72 17.15
N SER A 243 21.18 23.61 18.47
CA SER A 243 22.10 22.66 19.12
C SER A 243 21.47 21.27 19.29
N ALA A 244 22.30 20.22 19.24
CA ALA A 244 21.88 18.84 19.54
C ALA A 244 21.16 18.73 20.90
N ALA A 245 21.69 19.42 21.92
CA ALA A 245 21.09 19.49 23.25
C ALA A 245 19.67 20.06 23.25
N LYS A 246 19.36 21.01 22.35
CA LYS A 246 18.01 21.55 22.23
C LYS A 246 17.05 20.54 21.59
N PHE A 247 17.51 19.76 20.62
CA PHE A 247 16.71 18.67 20.03
C PHE A 247 16.44 17.57 21.06
N ASP A 248 17.44 17.17 21.83
CA ASP A 248 17.28 16.16 22.89
C ASP A 248 16.31 16.65 23.97
N ALA A 249 16.42 17.92 24.38
CA ALA A 249 15.49 18.52 25.32
C ALA A 249 14.07 18.61 24.75
N GLN A 250 13.91 18.93 23.45
CA GLN A 250 12.61 18.96 22.78
C GLN A 250 11.93 17.58 22.78
N VAL A 251 12.69 16.51 22.49
CA VAL A 251 12.20 15.12 22.55
C VAL A 251 11.78 14.75 23.98
N GLY A 252 12.57 15.19 24.98
CA GLY A 252 12.24 15.01 26.40
C GLY A 252 10.93 15.72 26.78
N VAL A 253 10.75 16.97 26.36
CA VAL A 253 9.51 17.73 26.59
C VAL A 253 8.32 17.02 25.93
N GLU A 254 8.44 16.61 24.67
CA GLU A 254 7.38 15.91 23.94
C GLU A 254 6.96 14.61 24.64
N THR A 255 7.93 13.81 25.06
CA THR A 255 7.70 12.52 25.72
C THR A 255 7.00 12.70 27.08
N HIS A 256 7.49 13.62 27.92
CA HIS A 256 6.89 13.86 29.23
C HIS A 256 5.53 14.56 29.15
N GLN A 257 5.34 15.44 28.17
CA GLN A 257 4.03 16.03 27.91
C GLN A 257 3.01 14.97 27.48
N ALA A 258 3.41 14.05 26.60
CA ALA A 258 2.58 12.91 26.22
C ALA A 258 2.28 11.98 27.41
N MET A 259 3.24 11.77 28.31
CA MET A 259 3.07 10.97 29.53
C MET A 259 2.04 11.59 30.49
N ILE A 260 2.08 12.91 30.70
CA ILE A 260 1.09 13.61 31.53
C ILE A 260 -0.30 13.55 30.87
N ALA A 261 -0.37 13.72 29.55
CA ALA A 261 -1.63 13.59 28.81
C ALA A 261 -2.20 12.16 28.91
N ALA A 262 -1.34 11.13 28.91
CA ALA A 262 -1.73 9.73 29.08
C ALA A 262 -2.40 9.48 30.44
N ILE A 263 -1.80 9.99 31.53
CA ILE A 263 -2.33 9.86 32.90
C ILE A 263 -3.67 10.60 33.03
N ALA A 264 -3.78 11.79 32.43
CA ALA A 264 -5.03 12.54 32.43
C ALA A 264 -6.14 11.79 31.67
N GLY A 265 -5.79 11.16 30.55
CA GLY A 265 -6.72 10.40 29.70
C GLY A 265 -7.14 9.04 30.25
N SER A 266 -6.44 8.47 31.23
CA SER A 266 -6.84 7.21 31.89
C SER A 266 -7.85 7.40 33.03
N THR A 267 -8.13 8.65 33.42
CA THR A 267 -9.05 8.98 34.54
C THR A 267 -10.49 9.22 34.06
N GLN A 268 -10.83 8.84 32.82
CA GLN A 268 -12.19 8.96 32.26
C GLN A 268 -12.80 7.62 31.89
#